data_AF-A0A916HCG8-F1
#
_entry.id   AF-A0A916HCG8-F1
#
_cell.length_a   1.000
_cell.length_b   1.000
_cell.length_c   1.000
_cell.angle_alpha   90.00
_cell.angle_beta   90.00
_cell.angle_gamma   90.00
#
_symmetry.space_group_name_H-M   'P 1'
#
loop_
_entity.id
_entity.type
_entity.pdbx_description
1 polymer ?
#
loop_
_entity_poly.entity_id
_entity_poly.type
_entity_poly.pdbx_seq_one_letter_code
_entity_poly.pdbx_strand_id
1 'polypeptide(L)'
;MGGPMAKFFAAFSLAFVLRFVTGLFVEGGWIGEPEMSPWQRAPYSFALPLFLAALTLFAVNRISPRRLLDSRVRRPFSQWMMGLGAGLVGAVLTLLVAHISDDLYVKAGLTGMLAAAATLVVTIFLPRSRPYACVHCGSVVPARDDTCPGCGAADCRGRVFHGKSAAA
;
A
#
# COMPACT_ATOMS: atom_id res chain seq x y z
N MET A 1 -0.38 13.10 14.15
CA MET A 1 -1.35 12.48 13.22
C MET A 1 -0.59 11.73 12.13
N GLY A 2 -0.79 10.42 11.98
CA GLY A 2 -0.08 9.62 10.97
C GLY A 2 -0.42 10.05 9.54
N GLY A 3 0.60 10.13 8.68
CA GLY A 3 0.44 10.49 7.27
C GLY A 3 -0.44 9.50 6.48
N PRO A 4 -0.83 9.84 5.23
CA PRO A 4 -1.70 9.01 4.40
C PRO A 4 -1.16 7.58 4.19
N MET A 5 0.17 7.43 4.07
CA MET A 5 0.84 6.13 4.01
C MET A 5 0.66 5.31 5.28
N ALA A 6 0.72 5.93 6.46
CA ALA A 6 0.55 5.21 7.72
C ALA A 6 -0.86 4.61 7.86
N LYS A 7 -1.89 5.31 7.36
CA LYS A 7 -3.27 4.80 7.36
C LYS A 7 -3.43 3.63 6.40
N PHE A 8 -2.82 3.70 5.22
CA PHE A 8 -2.78 2.58 4.28
C PHE A 8 -2.12 1.34 4.92
N PHE A 9 -0.96 1.51 5.56
CA PHE A 9 -0.26 0.39 6.20
C PHE A 9 -0.99 -0.17 7.41
N ALA A 10 -1.65 0.66 8.22
CA ALA A 10 -2.47 0.18 9.33
C ALA A 10 -3.64 -0.68 8.86
N ALA A 11 -4.30 -0.26 7.77
CA ALA A 11 -5.38 -1.01 7.14
C ALA A 11 -4.88 -2.32 6.49
N PHE A 12 -3.73 -2.26 5.82
CA PHE A 12 -3.09 -3.42 5.21
C PHE A 12 -2.63 -4.45 6.25
N SER A 13 -1.97 -3.99 7.32
CA SER A 13 -1.50 -4.85 8.40
C SER A 13 -2.65 -5.52 9.13
N LEU A 14 -3.80 -4.85 9.30
CA LEU A 14 -5.00 -5.44 9.89
C LEU A 14 -5.43 -6.72 9.16
N ALA A 15 -5.39 -6.74 7.83
CA ALA A 15 -5.77 -7.92 7.05
C ALA A 15 -4.82 -9.11 7.30
N PHE A 16 -3.51 -8.85 7.40
CA PHE A 16 -2.53 -9.90 7.73
C PHE A 16 -2.64 -10.33 9.20
N VAL A 17 -2.95 -9.42 10.13
CA VAL A 17 -3.20 -9.73 11.56
C VAL A 17 -4.40 -10.64 11.69
N LEU A 18 -5.51 -10.30 11.04
CA LEU A 18 -6.69 -11.16 11.01
C LEU A 18 -6.37 -12.53 10.43
N ARG A 19 -5.61 -12.61 9.33
CA ARG A 19 -5.17 -13.88 8.75
C ARG A 19 -4.34 -14.72 9.72
N PHE A 20 -3.35 -14.13 10.37
CA PHE A 20 -2.50 -14.87 11.30
C PHE A 20 -3.28 -15.33 12.53
N VAL A 21 -4.12 -14.46 13.11
CA VAL A 21 -4.97 -14.79 14.25
C VAL A 21 -5.92 -15.93 13.86
N THR A 22 -6.61 -15.83 12.72
CA THR A 22 -7.50 -16.90 12.25
C THR A 22 -6.74 -18.21 12.02
N GLY A 23 -5.54 -18.17 11.44
CA GLY A 23 -4.72 -19.37 11.27
C GLY A 23 -4.15 -19.96 12.58
N LEU A 24 -4.10 -19.21 13.69
CA LEU A 24 -3.80 -19.77 15.02
C LEU A 24 -4.96 -20.62 15.58
N PHE A 25 -6.20 -20.30 15.21
CA PHE A 25 -7.41 -20.95 15.73
C PHE A 25 -8.02 -21.98 14.77
N VAL A 26 -7.76 -21.86 13.47
CA VAL A 26 -8.23 -22.81 12.45
C VAL A 26 -7.11 -23.81 12.19
N GLU A 27 -7.25 -25.03 12.70
CA GLU A 27 -6.31 -26.13 12.49
C GLU A 27 -6.02 -26.32 10.99
N GLY A 28 -4.73 -26.29 10.60
CA GLY A 28 -4.28 -26.69 9.26
C GLY A 28 -3.81 -25.60 8.28
N GLY A 29 -3.84 -24.31 8.65
CA GLY A 29 -3.43 -23.23 7.74
C GLY A 29 -2.02 -22.70 7.99
N TRP A 30 -0.97 -23.25 7.36
CA TRP A 30 0.43 -22.72 7.37
C TRP A 30 1.14 -22.61 8.74
N ILE A 31 0.37 -22.58 9.83
CA ILE A 31 0.74 -22.51 11.23
C ILE A 31 0.86 -23.94 11.83
N GLY A 32 0.67 -24.96 11.00
CA GLY A 32 0.74 -26.37 11.39
C GLY A 32 2.09 -27.06 11.22
N GLU A 33 3.14 -26.40 10.72
CA GLU A 33 4.47 -27.03 10.58
C GLU A 33 5.13 -27.25 11.95
N PRO A 34 5.20 -28.48 12.48
CA PRO A 34 5.47 -28.74 13.91
C PRO A 34 6.82 -28.21 14.41
N GLU A 35 7.74 -27.85 13.52
CA GLU A 35 9.14 -27.55 13.83
C GLU A 35 9.40 -26.10 14.26
N MET A 36 8.49 -25.15 14.00
CA MET A 36 8.70 -23.74 14.35
C MET A 36 7.66 -23.19 15.32
N SER A 37 8.15 -22.46 16.33
CA SER A 37 7.30 -21.74 17.26
C SER A 37 6.52 -20.62 16.55
N PRO A 38 5.30 -20.27 17.01
CA PRO A 38 4.50 -19.18 16.42
C PRO A 38 5.25 -17.85 16.31
N TRP A 39 6.14 -17.57 17.27
CA TRP A 39 6.95 -16.35 17.30
C TRP A 39 8.00 -16.28 16.18
N GLN A 40 8.58 -17.42 15.80
CA GLN A 40 9.52 -17.49 14.68
C GLN A 40 8.81 -17.32 13.33
N ARG A 41 7.51 -17.65 13.26
CA ARG A 41 6.70 -17.52 12.03
C ARG A 41 6.13 -16.12 11.81
N ALA A 42 5.95 -15.36 12.89
CA ALA A 42 5.46 -13.99 12.84
C ALA A 42 6.22 -13.10 11.83
N PRO A 43 7.57 -13.04 11.80
CA PRO A 43 8.27 -12.20 10.83
C PRO A 43 7.98 -12.59 9.37
N TYR A 44 7.86 -13.87 9.05
CA TYR A 44 7.56 -14.34 7.68
C TYR A 44 6.10 -14.08 7.29
N SER A 45 5.19 -14.17 8.25
CA SER A 45 3.75 -13.99 8.03
C SER A 45 3.33 -12.51 8.01
N PHE A 46 4.10 -11.64 8.68
CA PHE A 46 3.76 -10.23 8.88
C PHE A 46 4.79 -9.26 8.34
N ALA A 47 6.02 -9.37 8.86
CA ALA A 47 7.02 -8.35 8.63
C ALA A 47 7.47 -8.36 7.17
N LEU A 48 7.68 -9.54 6.60
CA LEU A 48 8.07 -9.71 5.20
C LEU A 48 7.04 -9.15 4.20
N PRO A 49 5.75 -9.56 4.22
CA PRO A 49 4.76 -9.01 3.30
C PRO A 49 4.52 -7.52 3.53
N LEU A 50 4.53 -7.05 4.78
CA LEU A 50 4.38 -5.63 5.08
C LEU A 50 5.57 -4.82 4.55
N PHE A 51 6.80 -5.31 4.73
CA PHE A 51 8.02 -4.66 4.25
C PHE A 51 8.03 -4.56 2.72
N LEU A 52 7.69 -5.65 2.02
CA LEU A 52 7.66 -5.67 0.55
C LEU A 52 6.52 -4.82 -0.01
N ALA A 53 5.33 -4.84 0.60
CA ALA A 53 4.25 -3.91 0.27
C ALA A 53 4.68 -2.46 0.48
N ALA A 54 5.42 -2.17 1.56
CA ALA A 54 5.89 -0.83 1.86
C ALA A 54 6.93 -0.32 0.87
N LEU A 55 7.89 -1.16 0.53
CA LEU A 55 8.90 -0.88 -0.49
C LEU A 55 8.25 -0.64 -1.85
N THR A 56 7.24 -1.44 -2.21
CA THR A 56 6.47 -1.27 -3.45
C THR A 56 5.72 0.05 -3.47
N LEU A 57 5.00 0.39 -2.40
CA LEU A 57 4.26 1.65 -2.32
C LEU A 57 5.19 2.87 -2.37
N PHE A 58 6.36 2.78 -1.71
CA PHE A 58 7.38 3.81 -1.75
C PHE A 58 7.93 4.01 -3.17
N ALA A 59 8.27 2.92 -3.85
CA ALA A 59 8.73 2.94 -5.24
C ALA A 59 7.67 3.54 -6.18
N VAL A 60 6.41 3.09 -6.07
CA VAL A 60 5.29 3.63 -6.87
C VAL A 60 5.11 5.12 -6.63
N ASN A 61 5.16 5.58 -5.37
CA ASN A 61 5.00 6.99 -5.04
C ASN A 61 6.16 7.85 -5.54
N ARG A 62 7.37 7.29 -5.63
CA ARG A 62 8.55 7.99 -6.15
C ARG A 62 8.57 8.07 -7.67
N ILE A 63 8.07 7.04 -8.37
CA ILE A 63 8.04 6.99 -9.85
C ILE A 63 6.79 7.68 -10.41
N SER A 64 5.62 7.41 -9.83
CA SER A 64 4.31 7.86 -10.33
C SER A 64 3.43 8.32 -9.16
N PRO A 65 3.51 9.59 -8.74
CA PRO A 65 2.84 10.07 -7.55
C PRO A 65 1.34 9.90 -7.71
N ARG A 66 0.70 9.22 -6.76
CA ARG A 66 -0.74 8.96 -6.80
C ARG A 66 -1.46 9.94 -5.90
N ARG A 67 -2.59 10.49 -6.38
CA ARG A 67 -3.33 11.55 -5.67
C ARG A 67 -3.72 11.16 -4.25
N LEU A 68 -4.17 9.92 -4.05
CA LEU A 68 -4.60 9.43 -2.74
C LEU A 68 -3.46 9.22 -1.74
N LEU A 69 -2.21 9.22 -2.19
CA LEU A 69 -1.00 9.12 -1.35
C LEU A 69 -0.39 10.50 -1.06
N ASP A 70 -0.92 11.58 -1.64
CA ASP A 70 -0.45 12.94 -1.37
C ASP A 70 -0.89 13.36 0.05
N SER A 71 0.04 13.91 0.83
CA SER A 71 -0.19 14.36 2.21
C SER A 71 -1.22 15.48 2.32
N ARG A 72 -1.46 16.20 1.23
CA ARG A 72 -2.47 17.27 1.17
C ARG A 72 -3.90 16.73 1.02
N VAL A 73 -4.04 15.53 0.47
CA VAL A 73 -5.36 14.90 0.29
C VAL A 73 -5.77 14.19 1.58
N ARG A 74 -6.68 14.81 2.34
CA ARG A 74 -7.27 14.24 3.56
C ARG A 74 -8.49 13.38 3.23
N ARG A 75 -8.28 12.18 2.68
CA ARG A 75 -9.34 11.17 2.42
C ARG A 75 -9.07 9.89 3.21
N PRO A 76 -9.24 9.90 4.55
CA PRO A 76 -8.84 8.79 5.41
C PRO A 76 -9.59 7.50 5.07
N PHE A 77 -10.89 7.58 4.80
CA PHE A 77 -11.71 6.42 4.48
C PHE A 77 -11.24 5.71 3.19
N SER A 78 -11.00 6.45 2.11
CA SER A 78 -10.49 5.88 0.86
C SER A 78 -9.11 5.23 1.02
N GLN A 79 -8.23 5.83 1.82
CA GLN A 79 -6.91 5.28 2.14
C GLN A 79 -7.01 3.97 2.92
N TRP A 80 -7.93 3.91 3.88
CA TRP A 80 -8.25 2.70 4.63
C TRP A 80 -8.81 1.59 3.74
N MET A 81 -9.80 1.91 2.90
CA MET A 81 -10.41 0.93 1.99
C MET A 81 -9.39 0.37 1.00
N MET A 82 -8.43 1.17 0.52
CA MET A 82 -7.35 0.67 -0.33
C MET A 82 -6.37 -0.24 0.41
N GLY A 83 -5.96 0.15 1.62
CA GLY A 83 -5.08 -0.69 2.43
C GLY A 83 -5.74 -2.03 2.76
N LEU A 84 -7.02 -2.02 3.15
CA LEU A 84 -7.81 -3.23 3.39
C LEU A 84 -7.97 -4.06 2.12
N GLY A 85 -8.31 -3.45 0.98
CA GLY A 85 -8.45 -4.16 -0.29
C GLY A 85 -7.15 -4.84 -0.72
N ALA A 86 -6.03 -4.11 -0.68
CA ALA A 86 -4.72 -4.69 -1.00
C ALA A 86 -4.32 -5.80 -0.02
N GLY A 87 -4.58 -5.59 1.28
CA GLY A 87 -4.30 -6.57 2.33
C GLY A 87 -5.14 -7.84 2.18
N LEU A 88 -6.44 -7.72 1.90
CA LEU A 88 -7.35 -8.85 1.68
C LEU A 88 -6.97 -9.64 0.42
N VAL A 89 -6.70 -8.95 -0.69
CA VAL A 89 -6.24 -9.62 -1.92
C VAL A 89 -4.93 -10.37 -1.66
N GLY A 90 -3.95 -9.73 -1.01
CA GLY A 90 -2.69 -10.37 -0.63
C GLY A 90 -2.90 -11.59 0.28
N ALA A 91 -3.76 -11.45 1.31
CA ALA A 91 -4.05 -12.53 2.25
C ALA A 91 -4.75 -13.72 1.56
N VAL A 92 -5.71 -13.49 0.67
CA VAL A 92 -6.41 -14.53 -0.09
C VAL A 92 -5.45 -15.24 -1.06
N LEU A 93 -4.65 -14.50 -1.84
CA LEU A 93 -3.67 -15.08 -2.75
C LEU A 93 -2.65 -15.94 -1.99
N THR A 94 -2.26 -15.50 -0.80
CA THR A 94 -1.36 -16.27 0.06
C THR A 94 -2.00 -17.56 0.58
N LEU A 95 -3.32 -17.60 0.83
CA LEU A 95 -4.02 -18.84 1.19
C LEU A 95 -3.98 -19.83 0.02
N LEU A 96 -4.20 -19.35 -1.20
CA LEU A 96 -4.15 -20.19 -2.40
C LEU A 96 -2.75 -20.79 -2.60
N VAL A 97 -1.70 -19.98 -2.43
CA VAL A 97 -0.31 -20.44 -2.58
C VAL A 97 0.13 -21.40 -1.47
N ALA A 98 -0.47 -21.32 -0.28
CA ALA A 98 -0.14 -22.23 0.82
C ALA A 98 -0.35 -23.71 0.46
N HIS A 99 -1.19 -24.01 -0.55
CA HIS A 99 -1.44 -25.37 -1.04
C HIS A 99 -0.47 -25.85 -2.12
N ILE A 100 0.45 -25.00 -2.61
CA ILE A 100 1.28 -25.30 -3.79
C ILE A 100 2.64 -25.92 -3.43
N SER A 101 3.21 -25.56 -2.28
CA SER A 101 4.56 -25.96 -1.89
C SER A 101 4.56 -26.27 -0.41
N ASP A 102 5.27 -27.30 0.04
CA ASP A 102 5.44 -27.57 1.48
C ASP A 102 6.60 -26.77 2.11
N ASP A 103 7.53 -26.27 1.31
CA ASP A 103 8.68 -25.48 1.80
C ASP A 103 8.28 -24.09 2.34
N LEU A 104 8.58 -23.85 3.61
CA LEU A 104 8.29 -22.61 4.34
C LEU A 104 8.90 -21.37 3.67
N TYR A 105 10.15 -21.44 3.22
CA TYR A 105 10.86 -20.31 2.62
C TYR A 105 10.26 -19.94 1.27
N VAL A 106 9.90 -20.95 0.47
CA VAL A 106 9.24 -20.74 -0.83
C VAL A 106 7.89 -20.07 -0.63
N LYS A 107 7.05 -20.62 0.25
CA LYS A 107 5.74 -20.06 0.60
C LYS A 107 5.86 -18.63 1.19
N ALA A 108 6.84 -18.36 2.07
CA ALA A 108 7.11 -17.01 2.61
C ALA A 108 7.51 -16.01 1.51
N GLY A 109 8.41 -16.42 0.61
CA GLY A 109 8.81 -15.63 -0.55
C GLY A 109 7.63 -15.29 -1.44
N LEU A 110 6.81 -16.28 -1.77
CA LEU A 110 5.60 -16.09 -2.59
C LEU A 110 4.57 -15.18 -1.89
N THR A 111 4.37 -15.34 -0.58
CA THR A 111 3.52 -14.44 0.24
C THR A 111 3.97 -12.99 0.08
N GLY A 112 5.27 -12.75 0.23
CA GLY A 112 5.88 -11.43 0.09
C GLY A 112 5.69 -10.84 -1.32
N MET A 113 5.94 -11.64 -2.36
CA MET A 113 5.77 -11.20 -3.75
C MET A 113 4.31 -10.91 -4.09
N LEU A 114 3.37 -11.73 -3.61
CA LEU A 114 1.94 -11.52 -3.83
C LEU A 114 1.42 -10.29 -3.09
N ALA A 115 1.90 -10.03 -1.87
CA ALA A 115 1.61 -8.81 -1.13
C ALA A 115 2.08 -7.55 -1.89
N ALA A 116 3.30 -7.59 -2.42
CA ALA A 116 3.84 -6.53 -3.28
C ALA A 116 3.01 -6.36 -4.56
N ALA A 117 2.69 -7.46 -5.26
CA ALA A 117 1.89 -7.44 -6.47
C ALA A 117 0.47 -6.89 -6.22
N ALA A 118 -0.22 -7.34 -5.17
CA ALA A 118 -1.53 -6.84 -4.79
C ALA A 118 -1.50 -5.34 -4.49
N THR A 119 -0.47 -4.87 -3.77
CA THR A 119 -0.25 -3.44 -3.51
C THR A 119 -0.03 -2.67 -4.82
N LEU A 120 0.79 -3.21 -5.73
CA LEU A 120 1.04 -2.60 -7.04
C LEU A 120 -0.24 -2.51 -7.88
N VAL A 121 -1.01 -3.59 -7.94
CA VAL A 121 -2.28 -3.65 -8.70
C VAL A 121 -3.27 -2.64 -8.16
N VAL A 122 -3.50 -2.58 -6.84
CA VAL A 122 -4.43 -1.60 -6.25
C VAL A 122 -3.95 -0.16 -6.50
N THR A 123 -2.64 0.07 -6.44
CA THR A 123 -2.06 1.42 -6.58
C THR A 123 -1.92 1.88 -8.03
N ILE A 124 -1.80 0.98 -9.01
CA ILE A 124 -1.61 1.38 -10.42
C ILE A 124 -2.88 2.00 -11.00
N PHE A 125 -4.06 1.57 -10.53
CA PHE A 125 -5.36 2.11 -10.91
C PHE A 125 -5.66 3.48 -10.30
N LEU A 126 -4.83 3.96 -9.37
CA LEU A 126 -5.00 5.27 -8.78
C LEU A 126 -4.75 6.40 -9.79
N PRO A 127 -5.56 7.48 -9.79
CA PRO A 127 -5.27 8.64 -10.62
C PRO A 127 -3.92 9.25 -10.25
N ARG A 128 -3.09 9.50 -11.27
CA ARG A 128 -1.80 10.18 -11.14
C ARG A 128 -1.99 11.63 -10.71
N SER A 129 -1.09 12.13 -9.87
CA SER A 129 -0.93 13.55 -9.59
C SER A 129 -0.30 14.23 -10.82
N ARG A 130 -0.83 15.38 -11.23
CA ARG A 130 -0.30 16.17 -12.36
C ARG A 130 0.14 17.53 -11.83
N PRO A 131 1.24 18.13 -12.34
CA PRO A 131 1.80 19.37 -11.79
C PRO A 131 0.84 20.55 -11.87
N TYR A 132 0.04 20.64 -12.94
CA TYR A 132 -0.90 21.73 -13.18
C TYR A 132 -2.35 21.38 -12.85
N ALA A 133 -2.60 20.23 -12.20
CA ALA A 133 -3.95 19.84 -11.81
C ALA A 133 -4.10 19.89 -10.30
N CYS A 134 -5.26 20.33 -9.83
CA CYS A 134 -5.62 20.28 -8.43
C CYS A 134 -5.58 18.84 -7.91
N VAL A 135 -4.87 18.59 -6.81
CA VAL A 135 -4.81 17.25 -6.17
C VAL A 135 -6.16 16.80 -5.60
N HIS A 136 -7.08 17.73 -5.32
CA HIS A 136 -8.39 17.47 -4.73
C HIS A 136 -9.48 17.15 -5.75
N CYS A 137 -9.68 18.02 -6.76
CA CYS A 137 -10.73 17.88 -7.78
C CYS A 137 -10.20 17.54 -9.17
N GLY A 138 -8.93 17.82 -9.46
CA GLY A 138 -8.31 17.56 -10.75
C GLY A 138 -8.51 18.60 -11.84
N SER A 139 -9.17 19.73 -11.56
CA SER A 139 -9.21 20.85 -12.50
C SER A 139 -7.81 21.41 -12.74
N VAL A 140 -7.59 21.98 -13.92
CA VAL A 140 -6.34 22.70 -14.23
C VAL A 140 -6.28 23.95 -13.35
N VAL A 141 -5.15 24.17 -12.70
CA VAL A 141 -4.90 25.34 -11.83
C VAL A 141 -3.94 26.28 -12.56
N PRO A 142 -4.30 27.57 -12.78
CA PRO A 142 -3.43 28.56 -13.39
C PRO A 142 -2.12 28.73 -12.60
N ALA A 143 -1.02 29.03 -13.29
CA ALA A 143 0.31 29.15 -12.69
C ALA A 143 0.46 30.32 -11.69
N ARG A 144 -0.49 31.25 -11.65
CA ARG A 144 -0.50 32.40 -10.73
C ARG A 144 -1.34 32.20 -9.47
N ASP A 145 -2.20 31.18 -9.43
CA ASP A 145 -3.16 31.02 -8.34
C ASP A 145 -2.75 29.90 -7.39
N ASP A 146 -2.80 30.17 -6.08
CA ASP A 146 -2.58 29.20 -5.00
C ASP A 146 -3.87 28.46 -4.60
N THR A 147 -5.01 29.01 -5.01
CA THR A 147 -6.34 28.44 -4.79
C THR A 147 -6.89 27.86 -6.08
N CYS A 148 -7.58 26.73 -5.96
CA CYS A 148 -8.17 26.07 -7.11
C CYS A 148 -9.54 26.68 -7.46
N PRO A 149 -9.75 27.21 -8.68
CA PRO A 149 -11.03 27.81 -9.06
C PRO A 149 -12.19 26.80 -9.07
N GLY A 150 -11.91 25.51 -9.30
CA GLY A 150 -12.94 24.47 -9.36
C GLY A 150 -13.44 23.93 -8.00
N CYS A 151 -12.66 24.05 -6.92
CA CYS A 151 -13.05 23.49 -5.61
C CYS A 151 -12.71 24.37 -4.41
N GLY A 152 -12.09 25.54 -4.62
CA GLY A 152 -11.72 26.49 -3.58
C GLY A 152 -10.57 26.04 -2.66
N ALA A 153 -10.02 24.84 -2.82
CA ALA A 153 -8.94 24.36 -1.97
C ALA A 153 -7.65 25.18 -2.16
N ALA A 154 -6.92 25.42 -1.08
CA ALA A 154 -5.55 25.95 -1.09
C ALA A 154 -4.52 24.82 -1.30
N ASP A 155 -3.27 25.15 -1.67
CA ASP A 155 -2.17 24.20 -1.88
C ASP A 155 -2.45 23.09 -2.90
N CYS A 156 -3.17 23.43 -3.97
CA CYS A 156 -3.72 22.45 -4.89
C CYS A 156 -2.72 21.81 -5.86
N ARG A 157 -1.55 22.42 -6.07
CA ARG A 157 -0.60 21.95 -7.08
C ARG A 157 0.03 20.65 -6.64
N GLY A 158 0.12 19.64 -7.50
CA GLY A 158 0.88 18.42 -7.21
C GLY A 158 2.32 18.74 -6.78
N ARG A 159 3.03 17.81 -6.11
CA ARG A 159 4.48 18.00 -5.93
C ARG A 159 5.03 18.17 -7.33
N VAL A 160 5.46 19.37 -7.68
CA VAL A 160 6.23 19.58 -8.90
C VAL A 160 7.45 18.72 -8.63
N PHE A 161 7.55 17.58 -9.31
CA PHE A 161 8.81 16.88 -9.36
C PHE A 161 9.74 17.89 -10.00
N HIS A 162 10.48 18.63 -9.17
CA HIS A 162 11.62 19.41 -9.59
C HIS A 162 12.67 18.42 -10.09
N GLY A 163 12.37 17.76 -11.21
CA GLY A 163 13.37 17.18 -12.07
C GLY A 163 14.13 18.34 -12.65
N LYS A 164 15.22 18.71 -11.99
CA LYS A 164 16.28 19.58 -12.49
C LYS A 164 15.81 20.96 -12.97
N SER A 165 15.73 21.90 -12.03
CA SER A 165 16.22 23.25 -12.33
C SER A 165 17.56 23.41 -11.60
N ALA A 166 18.57 23.93 -12.31
CA ALA A 166 19.95 24.21 -11.90
C ALA A 166 21.01 23.14 -12.28
N ALA A 167 21.30 23.07 -13.57
CA ALA A 167 22.69 23.06 -14.04
C ALA A 167 22.73 24.07 -15.21
N ALA A 168 22.89 25.33 -14.84
CA ALA A 168 23.36 26.40 -15.72
C ALA A 168 24.80 26.70 -15.28
#